data_AF-A0A7C3ZSS2-F1
#
_entry.id   AF-A0A7C3ZSS2-F1
#
_cell.length_a   1.000
_cell.length_b   1.000
_cell.length_c   1.000
_cell.angle_alpha   90.00
_cell.angle_beta   90.00
_cell.angle_gamma   90.00
#
_symmetry.space_group_name_H-M   'P 1'
#
loop_
_entity.id
_entity.type
_entity.pdbx_description
1 polymer ?
#
loop_
_entity_poly.entity_id
_entity_poly.type
_entity_poly.pdbx_seq_one_letter_code
_entity_poly.pdbx_strand_id
1 'polypeptide(L)'
;MLEEVIWKSYYEFLRLLQAPAIAPEMWWIITPLIVITLLMTFYFGKYVQEKMTFDAALGNVVVLIFVGIDLLRHLYNSEPAGFANWFLNPILFIVILSIMSEGALLSYGAFEHVLPKYLMYIVASPVSVNLQAYVLLAVVYTKSNPTWYTLIAAIVLFATLFLGMRILQEVEHFFTKAHKD
;
A
#
# COMPACT_ATOMS: atom_id res chain seq x y z
N MET A 1 -23.49 -16.72 -11.62
CA MET A 1 -22.53 -15.69 -12.05
C MET A 1 -22.21 -14.71 -10.92
N LEU A 2 -23.16 -13.92 -10.40
CA LEU A 2 -22.87 -12.97 -9.31
C LEU A 2 -22.35 -13.64 -8.02
N GLU A 3 -22.98 -14.75 -7.60
CA GLU A 3 -22.57 -15.52 -6.42
C GLU A 3 -21.12 -16.04 -6.53
N GLU A 4 -20.75 -16.55 -7.71
CA GLU A 4 -19.38 -17.02 -7.99
C GLU A 4 -18.36 -15.88 -7.87
N VAL A 5 -18.69 -14.70 -8.40
CA VAL A 5 -17.83 -13.51 -8.31
C VAL A 5 -17.62 -13.10 -6.85
N ILE A 6 -18.69 -13.07 -6.05
CA ILE A 6 -18.62 -12.72 -4.63
C ILE A 6 -17.75 -13.74 -3.89
N TRP A 7 -18.00 -15.04 -4.07
CA TRP A 7 -17.28 -16.08 -3.34
C TRP A 7 -15.79 -16.13 -3.69
N LYS A 8 -15.43 -16.05 -4.98
CA LYS A 8 -14.03 -16.03 -5.42
C LYS A 8 -13.30 -14.77 -4.95
N SER A 9 -13.96 -13.61 -5.00
CA SER A 9 -13.38 -12.36 -4.51
C SER A 9 -13.20 -12.37 -2.99
N TYR A 10 -14.14 -12.96 -2.25
CA TYR A 10 -14.03 -13.14 -0.80
C TYR A 10 -12.87 -14.06 -0.43
N TYR A 11 -12.70 -15.18 -1.14
CA TYR A 11 -11.57 -16.08 -0.93
C TYR A 11 -10.22 -15.38 -1.18
N GLU A 12 -10.09 -14.66 -2.30
CA GLU A 12 -8.88 -13.88 -2.58
C GLU A 12 -8.68 -12.76 -1.55
N PHE A 13 -9.73 -12.11 -1.06
CA PHE A 13 -9.63 -11.12 0.02
C PHE A 13 -9.02 -11.73 1.29
N LEU A 14 -9.52 -12.89 1.74
CA LEU A 14 -8.97 -13.59 2.90
C LEU A 14 -7.52 -14.01 2.68
N ARG A 15 -7.20 -14.50 1.48
CA ARG A 15 -5.84 -14.87 1.10
C ARG A 15 -4.88 -13.68 1.17
N LEU A 16 -5.28 -12.52 0.64
CA LEU A 16 -4.47 -11.28 0.70
C LEU A 16 -4.35 -10.74 2.13
N LEU A 17 -5.42 -10.84 2.94
CA LEU A 17 -5.38 -10.46 4.36
C LEU A 17 -4.42 -11.37 5.16
N GLN A 18 -4.36 -12.65 4.82
CA GLN A 18 -3.49 -13.65 5.44
C GLN A 18 -2.11 -13.75 4.77
N ALA A 19 -1.79 -12.88 3.83
CA ALA A 19 -0.52 -12.91 3.10
C ALA A 19 0.72 -12.96 4.01
N PRO A 20 0.82 -12.23 5.14
CA PRO A 20 1.97 -12.34 6.06
C PRO A 20 2.12 -13.72 6.72
N ALA A 21 1.02 -14.47 6.85
CA ALA A 21 1.05 -15.84 7.37
C ALA A 21 1.42 -16.84 6.27
N ILE A 22 1.01 -16.59 5.02
CA ILE A 22 1.30 -17.43 3.85
C ILE A 22 2.75 -17.25 3.39
N ALA A 23 3.28 -16.02 3.43
CA ALA A 23 4.62 -15.63 3.01
C ALA A 23 5.32 -14.86 4.15
N PRO A 24 5.89 -15.55 5.17
CA PRO A 24 6.45 -14.92 6.37
C PRO A 24 7.62 -13.98 6.09
N GLU A 25 8.35 -14.15 5.01
CA GLU A 25 9.42 -13.25 4.59
C GLU A 25 8.91 -11.81 4.32
N MET A 26 7.62 -11.65 4.04
CA MET A 26 6.98 -10.35 3.84
C MET A 26 7.02 -9.48 5.11
N TRP A 27 7.16 -10.08 6.30
CA TRP A 27 7.27 -9.37 7.59
C TRP A 27 8.41 -8.35 7.62
N TRP A 28 9.51 -8.62 6.92
CA TRP A 28 10.66 -7.71 6.86
C TRP A 28 10.31 -6.37 6.21
N ILE A 29 9.35 -6.36 5.28
CA ILE A 29 8.94 -5.15 4.56
C ILE A 29 7.69 -4.54 5.20
N ILE A 30 6.71 -5.34 5.60
CA ILE A 30 5.44 -4.79 6.13
C ILE A 30 5.57 -4.22 7.54
N THR A 31 6.51 -4.72 8.36
CA THR A 31 6.67 -4.24 9.74
C THR A 31 6.94 -2.73 9.79
N PRO A 32 7.95 -2.19 9.07
CA PRO A 32 8.17 -0.75 9.05
C PRO A 32 6.99 0.02 8.44
N LEU A 33 6.30 -0.52 7.43
CA LEU A 33 5.09 0.10 6.86
C LEU A 33 3.98 0.26 7.92
N ILE A 34 3.67 -0.81 8.65
CA ILE A 34 2.64 -0.80 9.70
C ILE A 34 2.99 0.18 10.80
N VAL A 35 4.25 0.16 11.28
CA VAL A 35 4.72 1.05 12.34
C VAL A 35 4.59 2.51 11.91
N ILE A 36 5.08 2.87 10.71
CA ILE A 36 4.99 4.25 10.20
C ILE A 36 3.53 4.65 10.01
N THR A 37 2.69 3.79 9.45
CA THR A 37 1.27 4.09 9.24
C THR A 37 0.55 4.36 10.56
N LEU A 38 0.75 3.53 11.58
CA LEU A 38 0.15 3.73 12.90
C LEU A 38 0.65 5.02 13.56
N LEU A 39 1.97 5.25 13.57
CA LEU A 39 2.56 6.45 14.16
C LEU A 39 2.01 7.72 13.50
N MET A 40 1.97 7.76 12.17
CA MET A 40 1.45 8.92 11.43
C MET A 40 -0.06 9.10 11.59
N THR A 41 -0.82 8.01 11.69
CA THR A 41 -2.26 8.07 11.98
C THR A 41 -2.53 8.68 13.36
N PHE A 42 -1.84 8.24 14.41
CA PHE A 42 -1.99 8.83 15.74
C PHE A 42 -1.49 10.28 15.77
N TYR A 43 -0.35 10.56 15.13
CA TYR A 43 0.21 11.90 15.04
C TYR A 43 -0.78 12.90 14.42
N PHE A 44 -1.31 12.61 13.24
CA PHE A 44 -2.26 13.52 12.58
C PHE A 44 -3.65 13.52 13.22
N GLY A 45 -4.02 12.48 13.99
CA GLY A 45 -5.22 12.52 14.85
C GLY A 45 -5.06 13.53 15.99
N LYS A 46 -3.90 13.54 16.64
CA LYS A 46 -3.58 14.46 17.74
C LYS A 46 -3.34 15.90 17.29
N TYR A 47 -2.63 16.09 16.18
CA TYR A 47 -2.19 17.40 15.67
C TYR A 47 -2.94 17.82 14.40
N VAL A 48 -4.28 17.90 14.46
CA VAL A 48 -5.15 18.16 13.28
C VAL A 48 -4.85 19.46 12.52
N GLN A 49 -4.24 20.45 13.17
CA GLN A 49 -3.87 21.70 12.50
C GLN A 49 -2.61 21.56 11.62
N GLU A 50 -1.81 20.52 11.84
CA GLU A 50 -0.63 20.25 11.04
C GLU A 50 -1.01 19.63 9.70
N LYS A 51 -0.48 20.21 8.63
CA LYS A 51 -0.72 19.76 7.26
C LYS A 51 0.55 19.15 6.72
N MET A 52 0.41 18.01 6.02
CA MET A 52 1.52 17.42 5.30
C MET A 52 2.11 18.42 4.27
N THR A 53 3.43 18.51 4.25
CA THR A 53 4.20 19.32 3.30
C THR A 53 4.62 18.48 2.09
N PHE A 54 5.12 19.13 1.03
CA PHE A 54 5.63 18.41 -0.14
C PHE A 54 6.87 17.57 0.17
N ASP A 55 7.74 18.02 1.09
CA ASP A 55 8.90 17.23 1.54
C ASP A 55 8.47 15.92 2.21
N ALA A 56 7.44 15.97 3.07
CA ALA A 56 6.87 14.78 3.69
C ALA A 56 6.19 13.88 2.64
N ALA A 57 5.46 14.47 1.69
CA ALA A 57 4.86 13.74 0.58
C ALA A 57 5.91 12.97 -0.23
N LEU A 58 7.01 13.64 -0.60
CA LEU A 58 8.15 13.07 -1.32
C LEU A 58 8.75 11.90 -0.54
N GLY A 59 9.02 12.08 0.76
CA GLY A 59 9.54 11.02 1.62
C GLY A 59 8.65 9.78 1.65
N ASN A 60 7.32 9.97 1.70
CA ASN A 60 6.38 8.85 1.70
C ASN A 60 6.39 8.10 0.37
N VAL A 61 6.30 8.79 -0.77
CA VAL A 61 6.13 8.12 -2.09
C VAL A 61 7.38 7.37 -2.54
N VAL A 62 8.57 7.75 -2.04
CA VAL A 62 9.80 6.97 -2.25
C VAL A 62 9.69 5.55 -1.69
N VAL A 63 8.84 5.32 -0.68
CA VAL A 63 8.55 3.97 -0.16
C VAL A 63 8.01 3.04 -1.26
N LEU A 64 7.19 3.54 -2.19
CA LEU A 64 6.67 2.73 -3.31
C LEU A 64 7.78 2.22 -4.22
N ILE A 65 8.83 3.03 -4.42
CA ILE A 65 10.01 2.64 -5.21
C ILE A 65 10.78 1.54 -4.48
N PHE A 66 11.02 1.69 -3.17
CA PHE A 66 11.70 0.66 -2.38
C PHE A 66 10.93 -0.66 -2.33
N VAL A 67 9.61 -0.61 -2.14
CA VAL A 67 8.75 -1.80 -2.20
C VAL A 67 8.80 -2.42 -3.60
N GLY A 68 8.72 -1.62 -4.67
CA GLY A 68 8.85 -2.12 -6.04
C GLY A 68 10.18 -2.81 -6.32
N ILE A 69 11.30 -2.28 -5.81
CA ILE A 69 12.62 -2.92 -5.89
C ILE A 69 12.63 -4.26 -5.14
N ASP A 70 12.05 -4.30 -3.93
CA ASP A 70 11.95 -5.55 -3.18
C ASP A 70 11.09 -6.60 -3.91
N LEU A 71 9.98 -6.18 -4.53
CA LEU A 71 9.14 -7.05 -5.34
C LEU A 71 9.87 -7.59 -6.57
N LEU A 72 10.68 -6.77 -7.25
CA LEU A 72 11.55 -7.23 -8.35
C LEU A 72 12.58 -8.26 -7.88
N ARG A 73 13.19 -8.01 -6.71
CA ARG A 73 14.12 -8.94 -6.05
C ARG A 73 13.41 -10.24 -5.70
N HIS A 74 12.20 -10.19 -5.15
CA HIS A 74 11.40 -11.38 -4.86
C HIS A 74 11.11 -12.17 -6.13
N LEU A 75 10.64 -11.50 -7.19
CA LEU A 75 10.35 -12.15 -8.47
C LEU A 75 11.60 -12.77 -9.11
N TYR A 76 12.75 -12.08 -9.04
CA TYR A 76 14.04 -12.61 -9.49
C TYR A 76 14.41 -13.91 -8.79
N ASN A 77 14.18 -14.02 -7.47
CA ASN A 77 14.51 -15.19 -6.67
C ASN A 77 13.39 -16.25 -6.58
N SER A 78 12.26 -16.04 -7.25
CA SER A 78 11.07 -16.89 -7.10
C SER A 78 11.23 -18.30 -7.68
N GLU A 79 12.11 -18.47 -8.67
CA GLU A 79 12.46 -19.73 -9.34
C GLU A 79 13.95 -19.68 -9.79
N PRO A 80 14.60 -20.82 -10.11
CA PRO A 80 16.02 -20.87 -10.50
C PRO A 80 16.41 -20.11 -11.78
N ALA A 81 15.46 -19.49 -12.48
CA ALA A 81 15.67 -18.84 -13.77
C ALA A 81 16.09 -17.35 -13.68
N GLY A 82 16.22 -16.78 -12.47
CA GLY A 82 16.75 -15.43 -12.26
C GLY A 82 15.96 -14.35 -13.02
N PHE A 83 16.62 -13.56 -13.87
CA PHE A 83 15.98 -12.51 -14.67
C PHE A 83 14.88 -13.02 -15.61
N ALA A 84 14.93 -14.28 -16.04
CA ALA A 84 13.87 -14.84 -16.88
C ALA A 84 12.52 -14.87 -16.16
N ASN A 85 12.51 -14.91 -14.82
CA ASN A 85 11.28 -14.91 -14.02
C ASN A 85 10.41 -13.67 -14.25
N TRP A 86 11.01 -12.54 -14.62
CA TRP A 86 10.27 -11.31 -14.95
C TRP A 86 9.40 -11.49 -16.20
N PHE A 87 9.92 -12.22 -17.20
CA PHE A 87 9.22 -12.48 -18.46
C PHE A 87 8.31 -13.71 -18.38
N LEU A 88 8.62 -14.67 -17.51
CA LEU A 88 7.75 -15.82 -17.23
C LEU A 88 6.50 -15.43 -16.43
N ASN A 89 6.55 -14.33 -15.68
CA ASN A 89 5.43 -13.80 -14.91
C ASN A 89 5.10 -12.35 -15.34
N PRO A 90 4.72 -12.13 -16.62
CA PRO A 90 4.66 -10.80 -17.21
C PRO A 90 3.63 -9.91 -16.52
N ILE A 91 2.52 -10.47 -16.04
CA ILE A 91 1.48 -9.68 -15.36
C ILE A 91 1.98 -9.16 -14.01
N LEU A 92 2.61 -10.00 -13.19
CA LEU A 92 3.19 -9.56 -11.92
C LEU A 92 4.30 -8.54 -12.16
N PHE A 93 5.14 -8.75 -13.18
CA PHE A 93 6.16 -7.79 -13.56
C PHE A 93 5.58 -6.43 -13.96
N ILE A 94 4.50 -6.39 -14.75
CA ILE A 94 3.78 -5.16 -15.11
C ILE A 94 3.19 -4.47 -13.87
N VAL A 95 2.63 -5.22 -12.93
CA VAL A 95 2.10 -4.68 -11.67
C VAL A 95 3.23 -4.02 -10.86
N ILE A 96 4.39 -4.65 -10.77
CA ILE A 96 5.57 -4.12 -10.07
C ILE A 96 6.10 -2.85 -10.77
N LEU A 97 6.21 -2.86 -12.10
CA LEU A 97 6.61 -1.68 -12.85
C LEU A 97 5.62 -0.53 -12.72
N SER A 98 4.33 -0.83 -12.61
CA SER A 98 3.28 0.17 -12.45
C SER A 98 3.42 0.91 -11.13
N ILE A 99 3.68 0.21 -10.02
CA ILE A 99 3.87 0.86 -8.72
C ILE A 99 5.18 1.64 -8.63
N MET A 100 6.26 1.13 -9.24
CA MET A 100 7.52 1.87 -9.33
C MET A 100 7.36 3.15 -10.15
N SER A 101 6.63 3.08 -11.26
CA SER A 101 6.35 4.23 -12.12
C SER A 101 5.47 5.24 -11.39
N GLU A 102 4.45 4.80 -10.66
CA GLU A 102 3.64 5.65 -9.79
C GLU A 102 4.49 6.34 -8.73
N GLY A 103 5.33 5.61 -8.01
CA GLY A 103 6.26 6.17 -7.03
C GLY A 103 7.20 7.22 -7.63
N ALA A 104 7.74 6.98 -8.83
CA ALA A 104 8.59 7.93 -9.54
C ALA A 104 7.83 9.18 -9.99
N LEU A 105 6.63 9.02 -10.58
CA LEU A 105 5.79 10.13 -11.02
C LEU A 105 5.32 10.99 -9.85
N LEU A 106 4.90 10.38 -8.75
CA LEU A 106 4.52 11.10 -7.53
C LEU A 106 5.73 11.80 -6.88
N SER A 107 6.91 11.17 -6.89
CA SER A 107 8.15 11.79 -6.40
C SER A 107 8.48 13.04 -7.20
N TYR A 108 8.45 12.94 -8.53
CA TYR A 108 8.64 14.09 -9.42
C TYR A 108 7.58 15.18 -9.17
N GLY A 109 6.30 14.80 -9.09
CA GLY A 109 5.22 15.73 -8.83
C GLY A 109 5.31 16.41 -7.46
N ALA A 110 5.87 15.73 -6.45
CA ALA A 110 6.13 16.30 -5.13
C ALA A 110 7.32 17.26 -5.15
N PHE A 111 8.40 16.90 -5.84
CA PHE A 111 9.61 17.72 -5.99
C PHE A 111 9.32 19.02 -6.76
N GLU A 112 8.69 18.92 -7.93
CA GLU A 112 8.34 20.05 -8.79
C GLU A 112 7.03 20.74 -8.41
N HIS A 113 6.35 20.28 -7.34
CA HIS A 113 5.07 20.82 -6.88
C HIS A 113 3.99 20.88 -7.98
N VAL A 114 3.99 19.91 -8.90
CA VAL A 114 3.12 19.87 -10.09
C VAL A 114 1.65 19.69 -9.72
N LEU A 115 1.36 18.91 -8.67
CA LEU A 115 -0.01 18.65 -8.24
C LEU A 115 -0.45 19.64 -7.14
N PRO A 116 -1.74 20.04 -7.14
CA PRO A 116 -2.32 20.77 -6.02
C PRO A 116 -2.09 20.05 -4.69
N LYS A 117 -1.79 20.83 -3.64
CA LYS A 117 -1.43 20.31 -2.31
C LYS A 117 -2.44 19.30 -1.75
N TYR A 118 -3.75 19.49 -2.00
CA TYR A 118 -4.79 18.57 -1.52
C TYR A 118 -4.75 17.21 -2.23
N LEU A 119 -4.50 17.17 -3.55
CA LEU A 119 -4.35 15.91 -4.29
C LEU A 119 -3.09 15.18 -3.85
N MET A 120 -1.97 15.92 -3.78
CA MET A 120 -0.72 15.37 -3.29
C MET A 120 -0.89 14.78 -1.89
N TYR A 121 -1.63 15.44 -1.00
CA TYR A 121 -1.89 14.88 0.32
C TYR A 121 -2.68 13.56 0.24
N ILE A 122 -3.77 13.51 -0.52
CA ILE A 122 -4.57 12.29 -0.60
C ILE A 122 -3.74 11.10 -1.12
N VAL A 123 -2.98 11.28 -2.19
CA VAL A 123 -2.24 10.18 -2.84
C VAL A 123 -0.93 9.83 -2.14
N ALA A 124 -0.21 10.82 -1.60
CA ALA A 124 1.09 10.66 -0.96
C ALA A 124 1.02 10.58 0.58
N SER A 125 -0.18 10.41 1.15
CA SER A 125 -0.30 10.22 2.60
C SER A 125 0.37 8.91 3.02
N PRO A 126 0.95 8.82 4.24
CA PRO A 126 1.52 7.57 4.75
C PRO A 126 0.51 6.42 4.76
N VAL A 127 -0.78 6.72 5.01
CA VAL A 127 -1.86 5.72 4.98
C VAL A 127 -2.06 5.20 3.56
N SER A 128 -2.26 6.09 2.59
CA SER A 128 -2.49 5.69 1.19
C SER A 128 -1.32 4.89 0.63
N VAL A 129 -0.10 5.42 0.77
CA VAL A 129 1.12 4.81 0.23
C VAL A 129 1.42 3.45 0.86
N ASN A 130 1.42 3.36 2.19
CA ASN A 130 1.79 2.11 2.86
C ASN A 130 0.73 1.02 2.71
N LEU A 131 -0.56 1.38 2.66
CA LEU A 131 -1.63 0.40 2.41
C LEU A 131 -1.58 -0.11 0.97
N GLN A 132 -1.31 0.76 0.00
CA GLN A 132 -1.10 0.35 -1.39
C GLN A 132 0.11 -0.59 -1.51
N ALA A 133 1.23 -0.23 -0.88
CA ALA A 133 2.41 -1.08 -0.81
C ALA A 133 2.11 -2.44 -0.19
N TYR A 134 1.37 -2.49 0.93
CA TYR A 134 0.93 -3.74 1.56
C TYR A 134 0.10 -4.61 0.63
N VAL A 135 -0.90 -4.04 -0.05
CA VAL A 135 -1.77 -4.80 -0.97
C VAL A 135 -0.97 -5.41 -2.11
N LEU A 136 -0.02 -4.67 -2.67
CA LEU A 136 0.84 -5.16 -3.75
C LEU A 136 1.82 -6.23 -3.27
N LEU A 137 2.41 -6.05 -2.08
CA LEU A 137 3.19 -7.09 -1.40
C LEU A 137 2.35 -8.37 -1.27
N ALA A 138 1.12 -8.27 -0.76
CA ALA A 138 0.24 -9.41 -0.60
C ALA A 138 -0.07 -10.12 -1.93
N VAL A 139 -0.34 -9.38 -3.01
CA VAL A 139 -0.61 -9.97 -4.34
C VAL A 139 0.62 -10.73 -4.87
N VAL A 140 1.80 -10.12 -4.80
CA VAL A 140 3.02 -10.70 -5.39
C VAL A 140 3.58 -11.84 -4.54
N TYR A 141 3.74 -11.64 -3.22
CA TYR A 141 4.33 -12.64 -2.33
C TYR A 141 3.46 -13.90 -2.21
N THR A 142 2.14 -13.78 -2.29
CA THR A 142 1.26 -14.96 -2.28
C THR A 142 1.20 -15.68 -3.63
N LYS A 143 1.91 -15.20 -4.66
CA LYS A 143 1.79 -15.64 -6.05
C LYS A 143 0.31 -15.73 -6.48
N SER A 144 -0.51 -14.74 -6.10
CA SER A 144 -1.93 -14.74 -6.49
C SER A 144 -2.03 -14.54 -8.01
N ASN A 145 -2.91 -15.32 -8.65
CA ASN A 145 -3.16 -15.17 -10.08
C ASN A 145 -3.87 -13.83 -10.30
N PRO A 146 -3.30 -12.87 -11.05
CA PRO A 146 -3.90 -11.57 -11.25
C PRO A 146 -5.15 -11.69 -12.15
N THR A 147 -6.29 -11.88 -11.50
CA THR A 147 -7.61 -11.99 -12.12
C THR A 147 -8.51 -10.84 -11.66
N TRP A 148 -9.69 -10.69 -12.26
CA TRP A 148 -10.66 -9.69 -11.78
C TRP A 148 -11.11 -9.93 -10.34
N TYR A 149 -11.11 -11.17 -9.86
CA TYR A 149 -11.39 -11.49 -8.45
C TYR A 149 -10.32 -10.93 -7.52
N THR A 150 -9.04 -11.09 -7.89
CA THR A 150 -7.89 -10.54 -7.15
C THR A 150 -7.90 -9.02 -7.14
N LEU A 151 -8.26 -8.38 -8.26
CA LEU A 151 -8.38 -6.93 -8.33
C LEU A 151 -9.50 -6.41 -7.41
N ILE A 152 -10.69 -7.02 -7.46
CA ILE A 152 -11.80 -6.67 -6.56
C ILE A 152 -11.38 -6.87 -5.10
N ALA A 153 -10.77 -8.02 -4.77
CA ALA A 153 -10.27 -8.31 -3.43
C ALA A 153 -9.25 -7.28 -2.95
N ALA A 154 -8.29 -6.89 -3.80
CA ALA A 154 -7.27 -5.88 -3.50
C ALA A 154 -7.89 -4.50 -3.23
N ILE A 155 -8.87 -4.07 -4.05
CA ILE A 155 -9.58 -2.80 -3.85
C ILE A 155 -10.37 -2.82 -2.53
N VAL A 156 -11.10 -3.91 -2.26
CA VAL A 156 -11.88 -4.07 -1.02
C VAL A 156 -10.96 -4.10 0.20
N LEU A 157 -9.81 -4.78 0.12
CA LEU A 157 -8.81 -4.81 1.17
C LEU A 157 -8.23 -3.42 1.44
N PHE A 158 -7.81 -2.71 0.39
CA PHE A 158 -7.35 -1.33 0.51
C PHE A 158 -8.40 -0.45 1.18
N ALA A 159 -9.65 -0.47 0.70
CA ALA A 159 -10.73 0.34 1.24
C ALA A 159 -11.03 0.02 2.70
N THR A 160 -11.03 -1.27 3.07
CA THR A 160 -11.27 -1.73 4.44
C THR A 160 -10.18 -1.25 5.40
N LEU A 161 -8.91 -1.43 5.03
CA LEU A 161 -7.78 -0.98 5.85
C LEU A 161 -7.74 0.55 5.93
N PHE A 162 -7.97 1.25 4.81
CA PHE A 162 -8.01 2.70 4.77
C PHE A 162 -9.09 3.25 5.69
N LEU A 163 -10.31 2.70 5.63
CA LEU A 163 -11.42 3.08 6.51
C LEU A 163 -11.06 2.81 7.98
N GLY A 164 -10.45 1.66 8.29
CA GLY A 164 -9.96 1.34 9.64
C GLY A 164 -8.98 2.39 10.17
N MET A 165 -7.98 2.78 9.38
CA MET A 165 -7.02 3.83 9.78
C MET A 165 -7.68 5.20 9.96
N ARG A 166 -8.67 5.55 9.13
CA ARG A 166 -9.42 6.80 9.26
C ARG A 166 -10.25 6.82 10.55
N ILE A 167 -10.92 5.72 10.88
CA ILE A 167 -11.66 5.60 12.15
C ILE A 167 -10.69 5.79 13.33
N LEU A 168 -9.54 5.12 13.32
CA LEU A 168 -8.53 5.28 14.38
C LEU A 168 -8.05 6.73 14.52
N GLN A 169 -7.83 7.43 13.40
CA GLN A 169 -7.46 8.85 13.40
C GLN A 169 -8.52 9.73 14.07
N GLU A 170 -9.80 9.52 13.73
CA GLU A 170 -10.92 10.30 14.28
C GLU A 170 -11.14 10.04 15.78
N VAL A 171 -10.93 8.79 16.23
CA VAL A 171 -10.98 8.45 17.66
C VAL A 171 -9.91 9.22 18.44
N GLU A 172 -8.67 9.25 17.94
CA GLU A 172 -7.57 10.00 18.57
C GLU A 172 -7.86 11.52 18.59
N HIS A 173 -8.45 12.04 17.51
CA HIS A 173 -8.87 13.43 17.44
C HIS A 173 -9.89 13.78 18.54
N PHE A 174 -10.91 12.94 18.71
CA PHE A 174 -11.94 13.12 19.73
C PHE A 174 -11.34 13.16 21.14
N PHE A 175 -10.45 12.22 21.48
CA PHE A 175 -9.80 12.20 22.80
C PHE A 175 -8.94 13.44 23.05
N THR A 176 -8.22 13.93 22.04
CA THR A 176 -7.38 15.12 22.18
C THR A 176 -8.19 16.39 22.43
N LYS A 177 -9.39 16.50 21.83
CA LYS A 177 -10.28 17.64 22.04
C LYS A 177 -10.84 17.66 23.48
N ALA A 178 -11.26 16.50 23.98
CA ALA A 178 -11.85 16.36 25.32
C ALA A 178 -10.91 16.74 26.48
N HIS A 179 -9.59 16.75 26.27
CA HIS A 179 -8.61 17.14 27.30
C HIS A 179 -8.31 18.65 27.33
N LYS A 180 -8.77 19.41 26.34
CA LYS A 180 -8.54 20.87 26.25
C LYS A 180 -9.70 21.70 26.78
N ASP A 181 -10.87 21.08 26.96
CA ASP A 181 -12.10 21.67 27.50
C ASP A 181 -12.23 21.33 29.00
#